data_AF-A0A9N9HC91-F1
#
_entry.id   AF-A0A9N9HC91-F1
#
_cell.length_a   1.000
_cell.length_b   1.000
_cell.length_c   1.000
_cell.angle_alpha   90.00
_cell.angle_beta   90.00
_cell.angle_gamma   90.00
#
_symmetry.space_group_name_H-M   'P 1'
#
loop_
_entity.id
_entity.type
_entity.pdbx_description
1 polymer ?
#
loop_
_entity_poly.entity_id
_entity_poly.type
_entity_poly.pdbx_seq_one_letter_code
_entity_poly.pdbx_strand_id
1 'polypeptide(L)'
;NPLAEEVLNKLASDKGIPRIRLICNSQVNVDAGLNERLVSFQSVALPFIALLIRNGIRESTFERQVNAIYSAVYAYIDSFIQDQVLNCVDELIRRKSLRDTSVEEQALLKNNAFIPVTCAQILLVLVRFINEILGRIREAKVNMTIQVIGGRLEQANNAWKDLLTSGHIVGDILSDGVADKPPYCFTVIDRELDKMKRILNMGKQSLEKGEENVKSSSENVSIDAKIIATQIELQRDYDPPGELSKLGKRHDNDAVNFQDIHIVPTSAEIFCKRSPFLPSSHSYAPHFLSAGPKRFLDIQF
;
A
#
# COMPACT_ATOMS: atom_id res chain seq x y z
N ASN A 1 -6.26 -22.77 13.53
CA ASN A 1 -6.40 -23.76 12.42
C ASN A 1 -5.01 -24.06 11.89
N PRO A 2 -4.45 -25.25 12.16
CA PRO A 2 -3.04 -25.57 11.89
C PRO A 2 -2.62 -25.37 10.42
N LEU A 3 -3.53 -25.66 9.47
CA LEU A 3 -3.26 -25.50 8.04
C LEU A 3 -3.15 -24.03 7.64
N ALA A 4 -3.97 -23.16 8.22
CA ALA A 4 -3.92 -21.73 7.94
C ALA A 4 -2.62 -21.09 8.48
N GLU A 5 -2.17 -21.54 9.64
CA GLU A 5 -0.91 -21.12 10.23
C GLU A 5 0.30 -21.57 9.40
N GLU A 6 0.28 -22.82 8.90
CA GLU A 6 1.32 -23.31 8.00
C GLU A 6 1.41 -22.49 6.71
N VAL A 7 0.26 -22.20 6.08
CA VAL A 7 0.20 -21.36 4.87
C VAL A 7 0.72 -19.96 5.17
N LEU A 8 0.32 -19.36 6.29
CA LEU A 8 0.77 -18.04 6.70
C LEU A 8 2.28 -17.98 6.91
N ASN A 9 2.85 -18.95 7.62
CA ASN A 9 4.29 -19.06 7.85
C ASN A 9 5.05 -19.24 6.54
N LYS A 10 4.53 -20.02 5.59
CA LYS A 10 5.12 -20.17 4.25
C LYS A 10 5.10 -18.84 3.48
N LEU A 11 3.99 -18.12 3.49
CA LEU A 11 3.85 -16.82 2.79
C LEU A 11 4.75 -15.73 3.38
N ALA A 12 4.89 -15.68 4.71
CA ALA A 12 5.71 -14.68 5.40
C ALA A 12 7.20 -15.07 5.50
N SER A 13 7.60 -16.23 4.99
CA SER A 13 8.99 -16.70 5.01
C SER A 13 9.90 -15.91 4.05
N ASP A 14 11.21 -16.10 4.21
CA ASP A 14 12.24 -15.53 3.33
C ASP A 14 12.11 -15.95 1.86
N LYS A 15 11.36 -17.02 1.57
CA LYS A 15 11.01 -17.45 0.20
C LYS A 15 9.61 -17.00 -0.23
N GLY A 16 8.69 -16.84 0.71
CA GLY A 16 7.30 -16.47 0.46
C GLY A 16 7.14 -15.01 0.03
N ILE A 17 7.75 -14.07 0.76
CA ILE A 17 7.66 -12.64 0.45
C ILE A 17 8.25 -12.33 -0.95
N PRO A 18 9.42 -12.84 -1.35
CA PRO A 18 9.91 -12.69 -2.72
C PRO A 18 8.96 -13.26 -3.78
N ARG A 19 8.28 -14.39 -3.48
CA ARG A 19 7.31 -14.98 -4.41
C ARG A 19 6.06 -14.11 -4.56
N ILE A 20 5.58 -13.50 -3.48
CA ILE A 20 4.49 -12.51 -3.53
C ILE A 20 4.89 -11.32 -4.41
N ARG A 21 6.07 -10.74 -4.16
CA ARG A 21 6.58 -9.62 -4.98
C ARG A 21 6.72 -10.01 -6.45
N LEU A 22 7.16 -11.22 -6.74
CA LEU A 22 7.24 -11.73 -8.11
C LEU A 22 5.85 -11.79 -8.77
N ILE A 23 4.82 -12.30 -8.07
CA ILE A 23 3.44 -12.30 -8.59
C ILE A 23 2.99 -10.86 -8.86
N CYS A 24 3.18 -9.95 -7.90
CA CYS A 24 2.74 -8.56 -8.02
C CYS A 24 3.47 -7.77 -9.13
N ASN A 25 4.73 -8.13 -9.41
CA ASN A 25 5.54 -7.45 -10.43
C ASN A 25 5.44 -8.10 -11.82
N SER A 26 4.75 -9.24 -11.95
CA SER A 26 4.61 -9.95 -13.22
C SER A 26 3.41 -9.45 -14.01
N GLN A 27 3.48 -9.58 -15.33
CA GLN A 27 2.38 -9.19 -16.22
C GLN A 27 1.16 -10.12 -16.02
N VAL A 28 0.02 -9.55 -15.67
CA VAL A 28 -1.26 -10.24 -15.49
C VAL A 28 -2.08 -10.15 -16.78
N ASN A 29 -2.70 -11.25 -17.17
CA ASN A 29 -3.52 -11.30 -18.38
C ASN A 29 -4.77 -12.19 -18.19
N VAL A 30 -5.89 -11.78 -18.79
CA VAL A 30 -7.16 -12.53 -18.81
C VAL A 30 -7.15 -13.72 -19.78
N ASP A 31 -6.21 -13.73 -20.71
CA ASP A 31 -6.00 -14.75 -21.73
C ASP A 31 -4.57 -15.33 -21.61
N ALA A 32 -4.09 -15.49 -20.38
CA ALA A 32 -2.76 -16.07 -20.14
C ALA A 32 -2.70 -17.55 -20.55
N GLY A 33 -3.84 -18.24 -20.56
CA GLY A 33 -3.94 -19.68 -20.81
C GLY A 33 -2.96 -20.48 -19.95
N LEU A 34 -2.10 -21.26 -20.61
CA LEU A 34 -1.04 -22.06 -19.98
C LEU A 34 0.35 -21.41 -20.10
N ASN A 35 0.42 -20.12 -20.44
CA ASN A 35 1.69 -19.43 -20.63
C ASN A 35 2.37 -19.15 -19.29
N GLU A 36 3.48 -19.84 -19.02
CA GLU A 36 4.25 -19.68 -17.78
C GLU A 36 4.93 -18.31 -17.61
N ARG A 37 5.01 -17.50 -18.67
CA ARG A 37 5.60 -16.14 -18.62
C ARG A 37 4.60 -15.08 -18.17
N LEU A 38 3.30 -15.41 -18.17
CA LEU A 38 2.23 -14.50 -17.77
C LEU A 38 1.59 -15.01 -16.49
N VAL A 39 1.13 -14.10 -15.66
CA VAL A 39 0.27 -14.41 -14.53
C VAL A 39 -1.17 -14.45 -15.03
N SER A 40 -1.82 -15.62 -14.95
CA SER A 40 -3.26 -15.69 -15.23
C SER A 40 -4.03 -14.88 -14.21
N PHE A 41 -4.89 -13.98 -14.69
CA PHE A 41 -5.82 -13.25 -13.86
C PHE A 41 -6.73 -14.21 -13.08
N GLN A 42 -7.34 -15.17 -13.78
CA GLN A 42 -8.32 -16.10 -13.25
C GLN A 42 -7.67 -17.17 -12.35
N SER A 43 -6.55 -17.78 -12.75
CA SER A 43 -6.01 -18.95 -12.04
C SER A 43 -4.93 -18.63 -11.02
N VAL A 44 -4.33 -17.43 -11.07
CA VAL A 44 -3.23 -17.04 -10.17
C VAL A 44 -3.55 -15.77 -9.40
N ALA A 45 -3.77 -14.63 -10.06
CA ALA A 45 -3.90 -13.34 -9.38
C ALA A 45 -5.15 -13.30 -8.49
N LEU A 46 -6.32 -13.68 -9.01
CA LEU A 46 -7.56 -13.66 -8.27
C LEU A 46 -7.59 -14.68 -7.11
N PRO A 47 -7.15 -15.95 -7.27
CA PRO A 47 -7.01 -16.88 -6.15
C PRO A 47 -5.99 -16.45 -5.10
N PHE A 48 -4.90 -15.81 -5.52
CA PHE A 48 -3.93 -15.22 -4.60
C PHE A 48 -4.57 -14.13 -3.74
N ILE A 49 -5.31 -13.19 -4.34
CA ILE A 49 -6.03 -12.15 -3.58
C ILE A 49 -7.12 -12.78 -2.70
N ALA A 50 -7.84 -13.78 -3.22
CA ALA A 50 -8.86 -14.52 -2.47
C ALA A 50 -8.28 -15.28 -1.26
N LEU A 51 -7.04 -15.76 -1.36
CA LEU A 51 -6.33 -16.39 -0.26
C LEU A 51 -6.12 -15.39 0.89
N LEU A 52 -5.69 -14.16 0.58
CA LEU A 52 -5.39 -13.13 1.60
C LEU A 52 -6.61 -12.76 2.44
N ILE A 53 -7.80 -12.75 1.84
CA ILE A 53 -9.06 -12.42 2.53
C ILE A 53 -9.67 -13.60 3.30
N ARG A 54 -9.09 -14.81 3.25
CA ARG A 54 -9.59 -15.94 4.05
C ARG A 54 -9.40 -15.67 5.54
N ASN A 55 -10.39 -16.03 6.36
CA ASN A 55 -10.35 -15.84 7.82
C ASN A 55 -9.08 -16.42 8.46
N GLY A 56 -8.55 -17.52 7.93
CA GLY A 56 -7.30 -18.11 8.43
C GLY A 56 -6.06 -17.22 8.32
N ILE A 57 -6.04 -16.28 7.36
CA ILE A 57 -4.97 -15.27 7.22
C ILE A 57 -5.42 -13.95 7.84
N ARG A 58 -6.62 -13.49 7.48
CA ARG A 58 -7.22 -12.24 7.92
C ARG A 58 -7.37 -12.14 9.45
N GLU A 59 -7.87 -13.18 10.11
CA GLU A 59 -8.13 -13.14 11.55
C GLU A 59 -7.00 -13.80 12.35
N SER A 60 -5.82 -13.96 11.72
CA SER A 60 -4.67 -14.58 12.35
C SER A 60 -4.08 -13.69 13.43
N THR A 61 -3.69 -14.29 14.55
CA THR A 61 -3.01 -13.62 15.67
C THR A 61 -1.53 -13.34 15.39
N PHE A 62 -0.98 -13.88 14.29
CA PHE A 62 0.40 -13.67 13.84
C PHE A 62 0.57 -12.34 13.09
N GLU A 63 0.33 -11.23 13.79
CA GLU A 63 0.26 -9.88 13.22
C GLU A 63 1.50 -9.49 12.42
N ARG A 64 2.71 -9.88 12.87
CA ARG A 64 3.95 -9.55 12.16
C ARG A 64 3.98 -10.18 10.76
N GLN A 65 3.60 -11.45 10.66
CA GLN A 65 3.54 -12.20 9.40
C GLN A 65 2.47 -11.64 8.48
N VAL A 66 1.28 -11.39 9.02
CA VAL A 66 0.16 -10.83 8.26
C VAL A 66 0.54 -9.44 7.71
N ASN A 67 1.07 -8.56 8.57
CA ASN A 67 1.49 -7.23 8.14
C ASN A 67 2.61 -7.28 7.10
N ALA A 68 3.59 -8.19 7.22
CA ALA A 68 4.62 -8.36 6.20
C ALA A 68 4.03 -8.73 4.82
N ILE A 69 3.03 -9.61 4.79
CA ILE A 69 2.34 -10.01 3.55
C ILE A 69 1.54 -8.85 2.97
N TYR A 70 0.71 -8.19 3.77
CA TYR A 70 -0.13 -7.08 3.29
C TYR A 70 0.71 -5.88 2.85
N SER A 71 1.78 -5.54 3.58
CA SER A 71 2.74 -4.51 3.16
C SER A 71 3.46 -4.88 1.87
N ALA A 72 3.82 -6.15 1.68
CA ALA A 72 4.45 -6.61 0.45
C ALA A 72 3.53 -6.45 -0.77
N VAL A 73 2.22 -6.69 -0.64
CA VAL A 73 1.27 -6.46 -1.74
C VAL A 73 0.96 -4.97 -1.91
N TYR A 74 0.78 -4.23 -0.82
CA TYR A 74 0.49 -2.79 -0.84
C TYR A 74 1.58 -1.96 -1.50
N ALA A 75 2.85 -2.37 -1.39
CA ALA A 75 3.97 -1.75 -2.09
C ALA A 75 3.83 -1.78 -3.64
N TYR A 76 2.96 -2.64 -4.16
CA TYR A 76 2.65 -2.76 -5.59
C TYR A 76 1.19 -2.41 -5.88
N ILE A 77 0.49 -1.67 -5.00
CA ILE A 77 -0.94 -1.42 -5.19
C ILE A 77 -1.24 -0.71 -6.52
N ASP A 78 -0.37 0.22 -6.93
CA ASP A 78 -0.45 0.93 -8.21
C ASP A 78 -0.24 -0.03 -9.38
N SER A 79 0.95 -0.63 -9.47
CA SER A 79 1.31 -1.43 -10.64
C SER A 79 0.54 -2.76 -10.71
N PHE A 80 0.23 -3.40 -9.59
CA PHE A 80 -0.45 -4.69 -9.56
C PHE A 80 -1.97 -4.55 -9.52
N ILE A 81 -2.53 -3.85 -8.54
CA ILE A 81 -3.99 -3.82 -8.37
C ILE A 81 -4.63 -2.84 -9.35
N GLN A 82 -4.17 -1.59 -9.39
CA GLN A 82 -4.73 -0.60 -10.29
C GLN A 82 -4.42 -0.94 -11.75
N ASP A 83 -3.15 -1.15 -12.12
CA ASP A 83 -2.78 -1.18 -13.53
C ASP A 83 -2.88 -2.58 -14.18
N GLN A 84 -2.80 -3.67 -13.42
CA GLN A 84 -2.86 -5.01 -14.00
C GLN A 84 -4.22 -5.67 -13.72
N VAL A 85 -4.58 -5.81 -12.44
CA VAL A 85 -5.77 -6.53 -12.00
C VAL A 85 -7.07 -5.83 -12.42
N LEU A 86 -7.20 -4.52 -12.20
CA LEU A 86 -8.42 -3.83 -12.61
C LEU A 86 -8.52 -3.66 -14.13
N ASN A 87 -7.41 -3.58 -14.86
CA ASN A 87 -7.44 -3.61 -16.32
C ASN A 87 -7.96 -4.96 -16.85
N CYS A 88 -7.66 -6.06 -16.15
CA CYS A 88 -8.27 -7.36 -16.45
C CYS A 88 -9.79 -7.33 -16.21
N VAL A 89 -10.26 -6.74 -15.10
CA VAL A 89 -11.71 -6.61 -14.83
C VAL A 89 -12.40 -5.79 -15.92
N ASP A 90 -11.84 -4.65 -16.29
CA ASP A 90 -12.38 -3.79 -17.33
C ASP A 90 -12.44 -4.52 -18.68
N GLU A 91 -11.41 -5.30 -19.01
CA GLU A 91 -11.38 -6.10 -20.23
C GLU A 91 -12.48 -7.18 -20.25
N LEU A 92 -12.68 -7.92 -19.15
CA LEU A 92 -13.73 -8.94 -19.05
C LEU A 92 -15.13 -8.33 -19.22
N ILE A 93 -15.38 -7.17 -18.59
CA ILE A 93 -16.65 -6.44 -18.71
C ILE A 93 -16.84 -5.91 -20.13
N ARG A 94 -15.81 -5.26 -20.70
CA ARG A 94 -15.83 -4.68 -22.05
C ARG A 94 -16.13 -5.73 -23.10
N ARG A 95 -15.47 -6.90 -23.02
CA ARG A 95 -15.65 -7.99 -23.99
C ARG A 95 -16.87 -8.87 -23.72
N LYS A 96 -17.57 -8.65 -22.59
CA LYS A 96 -18.74 -9.43 -22.15
C LYS A 96 -18.48 -10.93 -22.09
N SER A 97 -17.30 -11.33 -21.62
CA SER A 97 -16.91 -12.74 -21.49
C SER A 97 -15.89 -12.92 -20.36
N LEU A 98 -16.16 -13.90 -19.49
CA LEU A 98 -15.27 -14.32 -18.41
C LEU A 98 -14.22 -15.36 -18.87
N ARG A 99 -14.40 -15.94 -20.05
CA ARG A 99 -13.58 -17.06 -20.54
C ARG A 99 -12.20 -16.61 -20.98
N ASP A 100 -11.18 -17.36 -20.60
CA ASP A 100 -9.87 -17.29 -21.24
C ASP A 100 -10.02 -17.72 -22.71
N THR A 101 -9.56 -16.89 -23.65
CA THR A 101 -9.67 -17.14 -25.10
C THR A 101 -8.41 -17.76 -25.69
N SER A 102 -7.32 -17.86 -24.93
CA SER A 102 -6.07 -18.48 -25.37
C SER A 102 -6.08 -20.00 -25.25
N VAL A 103 -6.99 -20.57 -24.45
CA VAL A 103 -7.08 -22.00 -24.22
C VAL A 103 -8.49 -22.46 -23.86
N GLU A 104 -8.84 -23.68 -24.25
CA GLU A 104 -10.10 -24.32 -23.87
C GLU A 104 -10.23 -24.53 -22.35
N GLU A 105 -11.43 -24.31 -21.83
CA GLU A 105 -11.75 -24.40 -20.39
C GLU A 105 -11.35 -25.76 -19.79
N GLN A 106 -11.54 -26.86 -20.55
CA GLN A 106 -11.21 -28.20 -20.08
C GLN A 106 -9.70 -28.39 -19.83
N ALA A 107 -8.85 -27.69 -20.58
CA ALA A 107 -7.41 -27.76 -20.38
C ALA A 107 -6.97 -26.98 -19.12
N LEU A 108 -7.66 -25.88 -18.79
CA LEU A 108 -7.48 -25.15 -17.53
C LEU A 108 -7.91 -25.99 -16.33
N LEU A 109 -9.07 -26.64 -16.42
CA LEU A 109 -9.60 -27.51 -15.35
C LEU A 109 -8.68 -28.70 -15.08
N LYS A 110 -8.07 -29.31 -16.11
CA LYS A 110 -7.05 -30.37 -15.94
C LYS A 110 -5.83 -29.91 -15.14
N ASN A 111 -5.52 -28.61 -15.15
CA ASN A 111 -4.45 -28.01 -14.37
C ASN A 111 -4.92 -27.45 -13.02
N ASN A 112 -6.13 -27.80 -12.56
CA ASN A 112 -6.75 -27.30 -11.33
C ASN A 112 -6.84 -25.76 -11.28
N ALA A 113 -6.97 -25.11 -12.45
CA ALA A 113 -7.14 -23.67 -12.50
C ALA A 113 -8.47 -23.24 -11.87
N PHE A 114 -8.44 -22.16 -11.09
CA PHE A 114 -9.66 -21.48 -10.69
C PHE A 114 -10.23 -20.71 -11.89
N ILE A 115 -11.53 -20.87 -12.15
CA ILE A 115 -12.25 -20.17 -13.21
C ILE A 115 -13.45 -19.48 -12.56
N PRO A 116 -13.52 -18.14 -12.57
CA PRO A 116 -14.66 -17.43 -12.01
C PRO A 116 -15.91 -17.72 -12.85
N VAL A 117 -16.97 -18.16 -12.19
CA VAL A 117 -18.26 -18.48 -12.86
C VAL A 117 -19.23 -17.31 -12.86
N THR A 118 -18.83 -16.17 -12.28
CA THR A 118 -19.61 -14.92 -12.28
C THR A 118 -18.72 -13.72 -11.95
N CYS A 119 -19.03 -12.54 -12.49
CA CYS A 119 -18.35 -11.30 -12.09
C CYS A 119 -18.49 -11.02 -10.60
N ALA A 120 -19.56 -11.53 -9.95
CA ALA A 120 -19.76 -11.38 -8.51
C ALA A 120 -18.58 -11.93 -7.70
N GLN A 121 -18.00 -13.07 -8.11
CA GLN A 121 -16.85 -13.68 -7.44
C GLN A 121 -15.61 -12.79 -7.55
N ILE A 122 -15.41 -12.19 -8.73
CA ILE A 122 -14.29 -11.29 -8.99
C ILE A 122 -14.42 -10.03 -8.15
N LEU A 123 -15.54 -9.32 -8.28
CA LEU A 123 -15.80 -8.06 -7.58
C LEU A 123 -15.76 -8.23 -6.07
N LEU A 124 -16.37 -9.29 -5.53
CA LEU A 124 -16.41 -9.51 -4.09
C LEU A 124 -15.02 -9.77 -3.50
N VAL A 125 -14.16 -10.53 -4.20
CA VAL A 125 -12.78 -10.76 -3.77
C VAL A 125 -12.01 -9.44 -3.72
N LEU A 126 -12.11 -8.64 -4.78
CA LEU A 126 -11.37 -7.38 -4.89
C LEU A 126 -11.85 -6.35 -3.86
N VAL A 127 -13.16 -6.12 -3.73
CA VAL A 127 -13.71 -5.15 -2.78
C VAL A 127 -13.38 -5.54 -1.34
N ARG A 128 -13.48 -6.83 -0.99
CA ARG A 128 -13.08 -7.31 0.34
C ARG A 128 -11.60 -7.14 0.61
N PHE A 129 -10.75 -7.39 -0.39
CA PHE A 129 -9.32 -7.17 -0.24
C PHE A 129 -8.99 -5.71 0.00
N ILE A 130 -9.62 -4.77 -0.72
CA ILE A 130 -9.43 -3.34 -0.48
C ILE A 130 -9.96 -2.91 0.89
N ASN A 131 -11.11 -3.43 1.33
CA ASN A 131 -11.60 -3.22 2.69
C ASN A 131 -10.62 -3.72 3.75
N GLU A 132 -9.90 -4.81 3.46
CA GLU A 132 -8.88 -5.37 4.36
C GLU A 132 -7.61 -4.50 4.39
N ILE A 133 -7.14 -4.03 3.24
CA ILE A 133 -6.04 -3.05 3.14
C ILE A 133 -6.37 -1.78 3.92
N LEU A 134 -7.58 -1.24 3.74
CA LEU A 134 -8.06 -0.05 4.45
C LEU A 134 -8.19 -0.24 5.96
N GLY A 135 -8.44 -1.47 6.40
CA GLY A 135 -8.50 -1.85 7.81
C GLY A 135 -7.11 -1.95 8.46
N ARG A 136 -6.10 -2.38 7.70
CA ARG A 136 -4.75 -2.69 8.20
C ARG A 136 -3.73 -1.58 8.02
N ILE A 137 -3.76 -0.92 6.87
CA ILE A 137 -2.73 0.05 6.47
C ILE A 137 -3.30 1.44 6.67
N ARG A 138 -2.71 2.19 7.60
CA ARG A 138 -3.24 3.49 8.03
C ARG A 138 -3.24 4.50 6.88
N GLU A 139 -2.17 4.50 6.10
CA GLU A 139 -1.91 5.38 4.96
C GLU A 139 -2.84 5.08 3.77
N ALA A 140 -3.40 3.86 3.69
CA ALA A 140 -4.27 3.48 2.59
C ALA A 140 -5.54 4.33 2.51
N LYS A 141 -6.01 4.88 3.64
CA LYS A 141 -7.22 5.72 3.71
C LYS A 141 -7.06 7.06 2.99
N VAL A 142 -5.82 7.54 2.88
CA VAL A 142 -5.47 8.84 2.28
C VAL A 142 -4.73 8.68 0.94
N ASN A 143 -4.42 7.44 0.55
CA ASN A 143 -3.73 7.13 -0.69
C ASN A 143 -4.67 7.33 -1.90
N MET A 144 -4.24 8.18 -2.86
CA MET A 144 -5.01 8.52 -4.06
C MET A 144 -5.29 7.32 -4.97
N THR A 145 -4.34 6.40 -5.11
CA THR A 145 -4.51 5.17 -5.91
C THR A 145 -5.59 4.28 -5.33
N ILE A 146 -5.67 4.14 -4.01
CA ILE A 146 -6.76 3.38 -3.37
C ILE A 146 -8.13 4.05 -3.63
N GLN A 147 -8.19 5.39 -3.68
CA GLN A 147 -9.41 6.11 -4.05
C GLN A 147 -9.82 5.81 -5.50
N VAL A 148 -8.86 5.83 -6.44
CA VAL A 148 -9.09 5.47 -7.84
C VAL A 148 -9.56 4.03 -7.97
N ILE A 149 -8.91 3.09 -7.28
CA ILE A 149 -9.32 1.68 -7.22
C ILE A 149 -10.76 1.55 -6.72
N GLY A 150 -11.12 2.28 -5.67
CA GLY A 150 -12.47 2.27 -5.12
C GLY A 150 -13.52 2.73 -6.14
N GLY A 151 -13.25 3.82 -6.85
CA GLY A 151 -14.11 4.32 -7.92
C GLY A 151 -14.23 3.35 -9.11
N ARG A 152 -13.14 2.73 -9.53
CA ARG A 152 -13.15 1.72 -10.61
C ARG A 152 -13.94 0.47 -10.23
N LEU A 153 -13.84 -0.01 -8.99
CA LEU A 153 -14.63 -1.15 -8.50
C LEU A 153 -16.13 -0.83 -8.48
N GLU A 154 -16.51 0.39 -8.12
CA GLU A 154 -17.90 0.83 -8.22
C GLU A 154 -18.39 0.88 -9.67
N GLN A 155 -17.60 1.47 -10.57
CA GLN A 155 -17.93 1.53 -11.99
C GLN A 155 -18.08 0.13 -12.60
N ALA A 156 -17.16 -0.78 -12.29
CA ALA A 156 -17.21 -2.16 -12.73
C ALA A 156 -18.47 -2.89 -12.20
N ASN A 157 -18.85 -2.68 -10.93
CA ASN A 157 -20.07 -3.25 -10.37
C ASN A 157 -21.34 -2.74 -11.07
N ASN A 158 -21.41 -1.44 -11.35
CA ASN A 158 -22.55 -0.84 -12.05
C ASN A 158 -22.62 -1.33 -13.51
N ALA A 159 -21.49 -1.31 -14.23
CA ALA A 159 -21.42 -1.81 -15.59
C ALA A 159 -21.84 -3.28 -15.70
N TRP A 160 -21.42 -4.12 -14.75
CA TRP A 160 -21.86 -5.51 -14.70
C TRP A 160 -23.37 -5.67 -14.45
N LYS A 161 -23.95 -4.92 -13.51
CA LYS A 161 -25.40 -4.92 -13.26
C LYS A 161 -26.20 -4.48 -14.49
N ASP A 162 -25.71 -3.45 -15.18
CA ASP A 162 -26.32 -2.95 -16.41
C ASP A 162 -26.25 -4.00 -17.53
N LEU A 163 -25.12 -4.71 -17.66
CA LEU A 163 -24.97 -5.81 -18.62
C LEU A 163 -25.93 -6.97 -18.32
N LEU A 164 -26.13 -7.33 -17.06
CA LEU A 164 -27.10 -8.36 -16.68
C LEU A 164 -28.55 -7.95 -16.98
N THR A 165 -28.84 -6.65 -16.99
CA THR A 165 -30.17 -6.13 -17.32
C THR A 165 -30.39 -6.02 -18.84
N SER A 166 -29.33 -5.76 -19.60
CA SER A 166 -29.39 -5.40 -21.03
C SER A 166 -28.90 -6.49 -21.98
N GLY A 167 -28.32 -7.58 -21.50
CA GLY A 167 -27.74 -8.60 -22.35
C GLY A 167 -27.21 -9.82 -21.61
N HIS A 168 -26.22 -10.46 -22.23
CA HIS A 168 -25.62 -11.72 -21.78
C HIS A 168 -24.10 -11.57 -21.72
N ILE A 169 -23.48 -12.11 -20.66
CA ILE A 169 -22.04 -12.21 -20.47
C ILE A 169 -21.66 -13.69 -20.54
N VAL A 170 -20.81 -14.04 -21.49
CA VAL A 170 -20.41 -15.44 -21.71
C VAL A 170 -19.61 -15.94 -20.50
N GLY A 171 -20.06 -17.04 -19.92
CA GLY A 171 -19.42 -17.66 -18.75
C GLY A 171 -19.83 -17.05 -17.41
N ASP A 172 -20.74 -16.06 -17.37
CA ASP A 172 -21.37 -15.62 -16.12
C ASP A 172 -22.70 -16.36 -15.93
N ILE A 173 -22.75 -17.23 -14.92
CA ILE A 173 -23.95 -18.04 -14.60
C ILE A 173 -25.18 -17.18 -14.29
N LEU A 174 -25.00 -15.92 -13.88
CA LEU A 174 -26.10 -15.00 -13.61
C LEU A 174 -26.66 -14.35 -14.89
N SER A 175 -25.94 -14.42 -16.01
CA SER A 175 -26.45 -13.96 -17.32
C SER A 175 -27.46 -14.93 -17.94
N ASP A 176 -27.42 -16.20 -17.51
CA ASP A 176 -28.29 -17.26 -18.03
C ASP A 176 -29.59 -17.41 -17.22
N GLY A 177 -29.70 -16.71 -16.08
CA GLY A 177 -30.84 -16.78 -15.18
C GLY A 177 -31.71 -15.53 -15.23
N VAL A 178 -32.94 -15.66 -15.74
CA VAL A 178 -33.97 -14.63 -15.54
C VAL A 178 -34.46 -14.75 -14.09
N ALA A 179 -33.94 -13.90 -13.21
CA ALA A 179 -34.42 -13.84 -11.84
C ALA A 179 -35.49 -12.74 -11.71
N ASP A 180 -36.67 -13.10 -11.20
CA ASP A 180 -37.74 -12.13 -10.85
C ASP A 180 -37.29 -11.09 -9.81
N LYS A 181 -36.17 -11.37 -9.12
CA LYS A 181 -35.57 -10.51 -8.09
C LYS A 181 -34.07 -10.34 -8.34
N PRO A 182 -33.49 -9.19 -7.96
CA PRO A 182 -32.05 -9.00 -8.04
C PRO A 182 -31.30 -10.10 -7.27
N PRO A 183 -30.21 -10.67 -7.82
CA PRO A 183 -29.38 -11.65 -7.12
C PRO A 183 -28.89 -11.12 -5.76
N TYR A 184 -28.94 -11.95 -4.71
CA TYR A 184 -28.50 -11.57 -3.36
C TYR A 184 -27.05 -11.08 -3.31
N CYS A 185 -26.20 -11.54 -4.23
CA CYS A 185 -24.82 -11.08 -4.33
C CYS A 185 -24.71 -9.57 -4.59
N PHE A 186 -25.68 -8.93 -5.26
CA PHE A 186 -25.70 -7.47 -5.43
C PHE A 186 -25.72 -6.77 -4.08
N THR A 187 -26.63 -7.18 -3.18
CA THR A 187 -26.72 -6.62 -1.83
C THR A 187 -25.43 -6.80 -1.03
N VAL A 188 -24.76 -7.95 -1.20
CA VAL A 188 -23.49 -8.21 -0.52
C VAL A 188 -22.37 -7.31 -1.05
N ILE A 189 -22.24 -7.19 -2.38
CA ILE A 189 -21.22 -6.37 -3.02
C ILE A 189 -21.45 -4.89 -2.69
N ASP A 190 -22.69 -4.41 -2.78
CA ASP A 190 -23.04 -3.03 -2.47
C ASP A 190 -22.71 -2.68 -1.01
N ARG A 191 -22.98 -3.59 -0.07
CA ARG A 191 -22.61 -3.40 1.34
C ARG A 191 -21.10 -3.28 1.52
N GLU A 192 -20.31 -4.09 0.83
CA GLU A 192 -18.85 -4.05 0.89
C GLU A 192 -18.30 -2.77 0.24
N LEU A 193 -18.87 -2.34 -0.89
CA LEU A 193 -18.55 -1.06 -1.55
C LEU A 193 -18.90 0.13 -0.65
N ASP A 194 -20.06 0.12 0.01
CA ASP A 194 -20.48 1.18 0.93
C ASP A 194 -19.57 1.26 2.16
N LYS A 195 -19.09 0.11 2.66
CA LYS A 195 -18.07 0.08 3.71
C LYS A 195 -16.77 0.74 3.22
N MET A 196 -16.30 0.37 2.02
CA MET A 196 -15.09 0.91 1.41
C MET A 196 -15.19 2.42 1.23
N LYS A 197 -16.25 2.90 0.57
CA LYS A 197 -16.53 4.34 0.34
C LYS A 197 -16.59 5.12 1.65
N ARG A 198 -17.23 4.58 2.69
CA ARG A 198 -17.28 5.23 4.00
C ARG A 198 -15.87 5.46 4.57
N ILE A 199 -15.00 4.44 4.55
CA ILE A 199 -13.64 4.57 5.07
C ILE A 199 -12.81 5.55 4.23
N LEU A 200 -12.95 5.49 2.91
CA LEU A 200 -12.27 6.39 1.98
C LEU A 200 -12.69 7.85 2.13
N ASN A 201 -13.99 8.10 2.28
CA ASN A 201 -14.52 9.43 2.50
C ASN A 201 -14.09 9.99 3.86
N MET A 202 -14.02 9.15 4.91
CA MET A 202 -13.45 9.57 6.20
C MET A 202 -11.98 9.96 6.06
N GLY A 203 -11.20 9.21 5.29
CA GLY A 203 -9.80 9.54 4.99
C GLY A 203 -9.68 10.87 4.25
N LYS A 204 -10.48 11.07 3.22
CA LYS A 204 -10.53 12.32 2.45
C LYS A 204 -10.94 13.53 3.32
N GLN A 205 -11.99 13.39 4.11
CA GLN A 205 -12.42 14.44 5.05
C GLN A 205 -11.35 14.73 6.13
N SER A 206 -10.55 13.73 6.52
CA SER A 206 -9.45 13.95 7.46
C SER A 206 -8.30 14.73 6.81
N LEU A 207 -8.04 14.52 5.52
CA LEU A 207 -7.12 15.34 4.74
C LEU A 207 -7.68 16.75 4.55
N GLU A 208 -8.93 16.88 4.11
CA GLU A 208 -9.59 18.16 3.89
C GLU A 208 -9.67 18.97 5.18
N LYS A 209 -9.97 18.36 6.34
CA LYS A 209 -9.89 19.02 7.65
C LYS A 209 -8.46 19.32 8.08
N GLY A 210 -7.49 18.49 7.72
CA GLY A 210 -6.07 18.79 7.93
C GLY A 210 -5.63 20.00 7.11
N GLU A 211 -6.06 20.08 5.85
CA GLU A 211 -5.81 21.17 4.92
C GLU A 211 -6.60 22.43 5.30
N GLU A 212 -7.85 22.32 5.75
CA GLU A 212 -8.65 23.41 6.29
C GLU A 212 -8.08 23.88 7.63
N ASN A 213 -7.57 23.00 8.49
CA ASN A 213 -6.83 23.41 9.68
C ASN A 213 -5.52 24.08 9.29
N VAL A 214 -4.84 23.68 8.21
CA VAL A 214 -3.65 24.37 7.66
C VAL A 214 -4.02 25.72 7.04
N LYS A 215 -5.17 25.82 6.35
CA LYS A 215 -5.69 27.05 5.71
C LYS A 215 -6.35 28.03 6.69
N SER A 216 -7.00 27.54 7.75
CA SER A 216 -7.56 28.35 8.85
C SER A 216 -6.49 28.71 9.89
N SER A 217 -5.42 27.91 10.02
CA SER A 217 -4.19 28.31 10.70
C SER A 217 -3.26 29.19 9.86
N SER A 218 -3.60 29.49 8.60
CA SER A 218 -3.04 30.66 7.88
C SER A 218 -3.82 31.94 8.10
N GLU A 219 -4.97 31.92 8.80
CA GLU A 219 -5.69 33.15 9.15
C GLU A 219 -5.81 33.44 10.64
N ASN A 220 -5.64 32.49 11.59
CA ASN A 220 -5.70 32.81 13.03
C ASN A 220 -4.92 31.91 14.02
N VAL A 221 -3.82 31.27 13.61
CA VAL A 221 -2.85 30.69 14.57
C VAL A 221 -1.54 31.45 14.45
N SER A 222 -1.14 32.13 15.53
CA SER A 222 0.14 32.83 15.60
C SER A 222 1.26 31.91 15.09
N ILE A 223 1.99 32.41 14.07
CA ILE A 223 3.17 31.79 13.46
C ILE A 223 4.16 31.31 14.54
N ASP A 224 4.14 31.95 15.70
CA ASP A 224 5.00 31.62 16.83
C ASP A 224 4.71 30.23 17.40
N ALA A 225 3.46 29.75 17.46
CA ALA A 225 3.16 28.47 18.10
C ALA A 225 3.70 27.25 17.31
N LYS A 226 3.67 27.30 15.97
CA LYS A 226 4.25 26.26 15.11
C LYS A 226 5.77 26.29 15.14
N ILE A 227 6.37 27.49 15.13
CA ILE A 227 7.82 27.67 15.29
C ILE A 227 8.26 27.12 16.65
N ILE A 228 7.53 27.45 17.73
CA ILE A 228 7.81 26.97 19.09
C ILE A 228 7.73 25.44 19.16
N ALA A 229 6.70 24.81 18.60
CA ALA A 229 6.58 23.35 18.61
C ALA A 229 7.75 22.66 17.87
N THR A 230 8.11 23.19 16.69
CA THR A 230 9.24 22.68 15.89
C THR A 230 10.57 22.91 16.61
N GLN A 231 10.73 24.06 17.27
CA GLN A 231 11.91 24.40 18.05
C GLN A 231 12.05 23.50 19.29
N ILE A 232 10.94 23.14 19.95
CA ILE A 232 10.95 22.21 21.09
C ILE A 232 11.40 20.81 20.65
N GLU A 233 10.91 20.33 19.50
CA GLU A 233 11.28 19.02 18.96
C GLU A 233 12.77 18.98 18.57
N LEU A 234 13.24 19.99 17.84
CA LEU A 234 14.64 20.14 17.46
C LEU A 234 15.58 20.26 18.68
N GLN A 235 15.13 20.88 19.77
CA GLN A 235 15.89 20.96 21.03
C GLN A 235 15.99 19.63 21.76
N ARG A 236 14.96 18.76 21.67
CA ARG A 236 14.92 17.48 22.40
C ARG A 236 16.02 16.53 21.96
N ASP A 237 16.24 16.47 20.64
CA ASP A 237 17.18 15.53 20.03
C ASP A 237 18.53 16.17 19.69
N TYR A 238 18.74 17.42 20.11
CA TYR A 238 19.99 18.13 19.87
C TYR A 238 21.14 17.57 20.72
N ASP A 239 22.18 17.08 20.05
CA ASP A 239 23.44 16.60 20.64
C ASP A 239 24.62 17.17 19.81
N PRO A 240 25.32 18.22 20.29
CA PRO A 240 26.33 18.94 19.51
C PRO A 240 27.59 18.10 19.17
N PRO A 241 28.50 18.61 18.34
CA PRO A 241 29.68 17.86 17.90
C PRO A 241 30.78 17.82 18.97
N GLY A 242 31.70 16.87 18.80
CA GLY A 242 32.90 16.70 19.60
C GLY A 242 32.66 16.62 21.11
N GLU A 243 33.47 17.37 21.88
CA GLU A 243 33.42 17.38 23.34
C GLU A 243 32.16 18.04 23.91
N LEU A 244 31.36 18.74 23.08
CA LEU A 244 30.10 19.33 23.52
C LEU A 244 28.98 18.28 23.62
N SER A 245 29.15 17.12 22.99
CA SER A 245 28.16 16.05 23.03
C SER A 245 27.97 15.53 24.46
N LYS A 246 26.72 15.15 24.81
CA LYS A 246 26.37 14.66 26.15
C LYS A 246 27.14 13.42 26.58
N LEU A 247 27.58 12.61 25.62
CA LEU A 247 28.34 11.37 25.84
C LEU A 247 29.83 11.52 25.44
N GLY A 248 30.31 12.76 25.25
CA GLY A 248 31.62 13.06 24.69
C GLY A 248 31.71 12.75 23.20
N LYS A 249 32.92 12.82 22.65
CA LYS A 249 33.20 12.56 21.23
C LYS A 249 32.63 11.22 20.74
N ARG A 250 32.06 11.21 19.54
CA ARG A 250 31.56 9.99 18.87
C ARG A 250 32.70 9.11 18.35
N HIS A 251 33.75 9.74 17.86
CA HIS A 251 34.97 9.13 17.32
C HIS A 251 36.14 10.13 17.41
N ASP A 252 37.33 9.71 17.02
CA ASP A 252 38.55 10.54 17.01
C ASP A 252 38.47 11.75 16.06
N ASN A 253 37.70 11.63 14.96
CA ASN A 253 37.43 12.71 14.01
C ASN A 253 36.20 13.58 14.34
N ASP A 254 35.60 13.44 15.53
CA ASP A 254 34.45 14.23 15.97
C ASP A 254 34.95 15.49 16.72
N ALA A 255 34.98 16.64 16.04
CA ALA A 255 35.51 17.88 16.55
C ALA A 255 34.48 19.01 16.53
N VAL A 256 34.60 19.95 17.49
CA VAL A 256 33.71 21.12 17.59
C VAL A 256 33.98 22.14 16.49
N ASN A 257 35.25 22.28 16.11
CA ASN A 257 35.67 23.18 15.04
C ASN A 257 35.84 22.36 13.77
N PHE A 258 35.08 22.69 12.72
CA PHE A 258 35.13 21.98 11.45
C PHE A 258 36.55 21.94 10.83
N GLN A 259 37.42 22.89 11.16
CA GLN A 259 38.81 22.92 10.68
C GLN A 259 39.67 21.77 11.23
N ASP A 260 39.26 21.18 12.35
CA ASP A 260 39.95 20.07 12.99
C ASP A 260 39.42 18.71 12.51
N ILE A 261 38.43 18.71 11.61
CA ILE A 261 37.86 17.49 11.01
C ILE A 261 38.68 17.11 9.78
N HIS A 262 39.18 15.88 9.75
CA HIS A 262 39.90 15.32 8.62
C HIS A 262 38.93 14.95 7.49
N ILE A 263 39.25 15.35 6.26
CA ILE A 263 38.48 15.03 5.05
C ILE A 263 38.43 13.51 4.79
N VAL A 264 39.52 12.81 5.10
CA VAL A 264 39.56 11.34 4.96
C VAL A 264 39.01 10.72 6.25
N PRO A 265 37.94 9.92 6.17
CA PRO A 265 37.36 9.31 7.36
C PRO A 265 38.34 8.40 8.09
N THR A 266 38.32 8.44 9.41
CA THR A 266 39.14 7.52 10.23
C THR A 266 38.47 6.16 10.35
N SER A 267 39.22 5.14 10.77
CA SER A 267 38.61 3.83 11.07
C SER A 267 37.61 3.93 12.22
N ALA A 268 37.88 4.74 13.25
CA ALA A 268 36.96 4.91 14.37
C ALA A 268 35.65 5.61 13.95
N GLU A 269 35.71 6.52 12.97
CA GLU A 269 34.55 7.16 12.35
C GLU A 269 33.71 6.14 11.54
N ILE A 270 34.34 5.35 10.65
CA ILE A 270 33.65 4.35 9.82
C ILE A 270 32.92 3.31 10.67
N PHE A 271 33.51 2.89 11.80
CA PHE A 271 32.92 1.90 12.69
C PHE A 271 32.09 2.51 13.84
N CYS A 272 31.88 3.82 13.85
CA CYS A 272 31.11 4.48 14.90
C CYS A 272 29.63 4.06 14.83
N LYS A 273 29.06 3.66 15.97
CA LYS A 273 27.63 3.28 16.08
C LYS A 273 26.71 4.45 16.44
N ARG A 274 27.27 5.59 16.85
CA ARG A 274 26.51 6.79 17.22
C ARG A 274 26.22 7.59 15.95
N SER A 275 25.00 8.09 15.79
CA SER A 275 24.65 8.94 14.65
C SER A 275 25.55 10.18 14.58
N PRO A 276 26.01 10.57 13.37
CA PRO A 276 26.82 11.77 13.19
C PRO A 276 26.03 13.02 13.58
N PHE A 277 26.74 14.06 14.02
CA PHE A 277 26.15 15.38 14.18
C PHE A 277 26.00 16.03 12.81
N LEU A 278 24.79 16.50 12.49
CA LEU A 278 24.51 17.28 11.29
C LEU A 278 23.79 18.57 11.69
N PRO A 279 24.39 19.74 11.49
CA PRO A 279 23.74 21.01 11.84
C PRO A 279 22.55 21.28 10.91
N SER A 280 21.45 21.77 11.49
CA SER A 280 20.25 22.12 10.71
C SER A 280 20.40 23.48 10.05
N SER A 281 19.96 23.59 8.79
CA SER A 281 19.96 24.83 8.02
C SER A 281 18.87 25.84 8.42
N HIS A 282 17.97 25.45 9.33
CA HIS A 282 16.89 26.32 9.80
C HIS A 282 17.41 27.37 10.79
N SER A 283 17.00 28.63 10.64
CA SER A 283 17.46 29.75 11.48
C SER A 283 17.13 29.61 12.97
N TYR A 284 16.01 28.95 13.29
CA TYR A 284 15.52 28.70 14.65
C TYR A 284 15.99 27.36 15.24
N ALA A 285 16.73 26.54 14.49
CA ALA A 285 17.28 25.31 15.03
C ALA A 285 18.40 25.60 16.06
N PRO A 286 18.53 24.78 17.11
CA PRO A 286 19.65 24.86 18.03
C PRO A 286 21.00 24.72 17.31
N HIS A 287 21.97 25.52 17.75
CA HIS A 287 23.34 25.44 17.29
C HIS A 287 24.28 25.82 18.43
N PHE A 288 25.47 25.24 18.48
CA PHE A 288 26.46 25.49 19.53
C PHE A 288 27.23 26.81 19.31
N LEU A 289 27.08 27.39 18.11
CA LEU A 289 27.62 28.69 17.73
C LEU A 289 26.49 29.73 17.75
N SER A 290 26.81 30.94 18.21
CA SER A 290 25.91 32.08 18.11
C SER A 290 25.63 32.45 16.65
N ALA A 291 24.51 33.14 16.41
CA ALA A 291 24.17 33.62 15.08
C ALA A 291 25.28 34.54 14.51
N GLY A 292 25.77 34.23 13.31
CA GLY A 292 26.84 34.98 12.65
C GLY A 292 27.54 34.18 11.56
N PRO A 293 28.56 34.76 10.89
CA PRO A 293 29.25 34.14 9.77
C PRO A 293 29.88 32.77 10.09
N LYS A 294 30.39 32.59 11.32
CA LYS A 294 30.97 31.31 11.76
C LYS A 294 29.95 30.17 11.77
N ARG A 295 28.75 30.43 12.31
CA ARG A 295 27.65 29.45 12.27
C ARG A 295 27.22 29.16 10.83
N PHE A 296 27.19 30.17 9.97
CA PHE A 296 26.83 29.96 8.57
C PHE A 296 27.83 29.04 7.87
N LEU A 297 29.14 29.26 8.07
CA LEU A 297 30.18 28.40 7.50
C LEU A 297 30.09 26.96 8.04
N ASP A 298 29.89 26.80 9.35
CA ASP A 298 29.75 25.48 10.01
C ASP A 298 28.52 24.69 9.53
N ILE A 299 27.45 25.36 9.09
CA ILE A 299 26.26 24.70 8.51
C ILE A 299 26.51 24.23 7.06
N GLN A 300 27.41 24.88 6.33
CA GLN A 300 27.62 24.65 4.89
C GLN A 300 28.69 23.58 4.58
N PHE A 301 29.56 23.28 5.55
CA PHE A 301 30.73 22.42 5.40
C PHE A 301 30.73 21.35 6.50
#